data_AF-A0A655DXH7-F1
#
_entry.id   AF-A0A655DXH7-F1
#
_cell.length_a   1.000
_cell.length_b   1.000
_cell.length_c   1.000
_cell.angle_alpha   90.00
_cell.angle_beta   90.00
_cell.angle_gamma   90.00
#
_symmetry.space_group_name_H-M   'P 1'
#
loop_
_entity.id
_entity.type
_entity.pdbx_description
1 polymer ?
#
loop_
_entity_poly.entity_id
_entity_poly.type
_entity_poly.pdbx_seq_one_letter_code
_entity_poly.pdbx_strand_id
1 'polypeptide(L)'
;MARVEPLHSFILPGRCEAASRLHFARTLARRAERRLVELATEVNVRQVLMRYINRLSDCLYALARAEDSDAHQANIIREVSKRYLAASQPTRSKETTPVALSFHDLHQLTRAAVERAQQLQVPVVVSIVDAHGTETVTWRMPDALLVSSELAPKKAWTAVAMKTATHELSDVVQPGAALYGLESHLQGKVVTFGGGYALWRDGILIGGLGISGGSVEQDMDIAQTAIAAINVGTHQ
;
A
#
# COMPACT_ATOMS: atom_id res chain seq x y z
N MET A 1 22.96 14.36 -18.68
CA MET A 1 22.78 13.18 -19.55
C MET A 1 23.50 11.90 -19.07
N ALA A 2 24.14 11.91 -17.88
CA ALA A 2 24.87 10.73 -17.36
C ALA A 2 23.99 9.50 -17.01
N ARG A 3 22.67 9.60 -17.15
CA ARG A 3 21.69 8.53 -16.84
C ARG A 3 21.28 7.69 -18.05
N VAL A 4 21.64 8.10 -19.26
CA VAL A 4 21.22 7.40 -20.48
C VAL A 4 22.40 6.61 -21.03
N GLU A 5 22.20 5.33 -21.35
CA GLU A 5 23.26 4.46 -21.87
C GLU A 5 23.95 5.03 -23.13
N PRO A 6 25.22 4.67 -23.38
CA PRO A 6 25.90 5.00 -24.62
C PRO A 6 25.18 4.41 -25.85
N LEU A 7 25.19 5.15 -26.96
CA LEU A 7 24.61 4.67 -28.22
C LEU A 7 25.57 3.68 -28.89
N HIS A 8 25.14 2.42 -28.98
CA HIS A 8 25.83 1.38 -29.75
C HIS A 8 25.14 1.05 -31.08
N SER A 9 23.95 1.60 -31.34
CA SER A 9 23.20 1.41 -32.58
C SER A 9 22.83 2.75 -33.24
N PHE A 10 22.78 2.76 -34.57
CA PHE A 10 22.39 3.95 -35.34
C PHE A 10 20.88 4.16 -35.37
N ILE A 11 20.11 3.07 -35.29
CA ILE A 11 18.64 3.09 -35.25
C ILE A 11 18.20 2.77 -33.83
N LEU A 12 17.42 3.67 -33.25
CA LEU A 12 16.73 3.46 -31.98
C LEU A 12 15.23 3.37 -32.26
N PRO A 13 14.58 2.24 -31.99
CA PRO A 13 13.13 2.16 -32.08
C PRO A 13 12.52 3.06 -30.99
N GLY A 14 11.58 3.93 -31.37
CA GLY A 14 10.83 4.73 -30.41
C GLY A 14 10.05 3.81 -29.46
N ARG A 15 10.12 4.06 -28.16
CA ARG A 15 9.53 3.21 -27.11
C ARG A 15 8.30 3.83 -26.47
N CYS A 16 8.17 5.15 -26.53
CA CYS A 16 7.03 5.87 -25.98
C CYS A 16 6.55 7.02 -26.90
N GLU A 17 5.32 7.46 -26.67
CA GLU A 17 4.72 8.56 -27.43
C GLU A 17 5.45 9.89 -27.18
N ALA A 18 5.88 10.15 -25.94
CA ALA A 18 6.60 11.37 -25.57
C ALA A 18 7.91 11.51 -26.38
N ALA A 19 8.74 10.47 -26.43
CA ALA A 19 9.94 10.43 -27.26
C ALA A 19 9.63 10.62 -28.75
N SER A 20 8.54 10.01 -29.23
CA SER A 20 8.10 10.16 -30.63
C SER A 20 7.75 11.61 -30.98
N ARG A 21 7.02 12.31 -30.09
CA ARG A 21 6.70 13.74 -30.24
C ARG A 21 7.95 14.62 -30.20
N LEU A 22 8.93 14.30 -29.35
CA LEU A 22 10.22 15.01 -29.30
C LEU A 22 11.05 14.79 -30.57
N HIS A 23 11.06 13.58 -31.12
CA HIS A 23 11.66 13.31 -32.42
C HIS A 23 10.97 14.09 -33.53
N PHE A 24 9.64 14.18 -33.52
CA PHE A 24 8.90 15.02 -34.47
C PHE A 24 9.30 16.49 -34.35
N ALA A 25 9.31 17.05 -33.13
CA ALA A 25 9.78 18.42 -32.88
C ALA A 25 11.21 18.63 -33.38
N ARG A 26 12.10 17.65 -33.19
CA ARG A 26 13.47 17.67 -33.71
C ARG A 26 13.50 17.78 -35.23
N THR A 27 12.61 17.09 -35.95
CA THR A 27 12.51 17.20 -37.42
C THR A 27 12.12 18.61 -37.86
N LEU A 28 11.23 19.27 -37.12
CA LEU A 28 10.85 20.67 -37.37
C LEU A 28 12.04 21.61 -37.12
N ALA A 29 12.77 21.42 -36.02
CA ALA A 29 13.97 22.19 -35.72
C ALA A 29 15.06 22.02 -36.81
N ARG A 30 15.30 20.80 -37.30
CA ARG A 30 16.23 20.56 -38.41
C ARG A 30 15.75 21.16 -39.73
N ARG A 31 14.45 21.18 -39.98
CA ARG A 31 13.87 21.87 -41.15
C ARG A 31 14.09 23.37 -41.06
N ALA A 32 13.85 23.97 -39.90
CA ALA A 32 14.13 25.38 -39.64
C ALA A 32 15.62 25.71 -39.77
N GLU A 33 16.51 24.85 -39.24
CA GLU A 33 17.96 24.99 -39.39
C GLU A 33 18.37 25.05 -40.87
N ARG A 34 17.86 24.14 -41.72
CA ARG A 34 18.14 24.16 -43.16
C ARG A 34 17.66 25.45 -43.84
N ARG A 35 16.46 25.92 -43.51
CA ARG A 35 15.92 27.18 -44.05
C ARG A 35 16.71 28.39 -43.58
N LEU A 36 17.19 28.37 -42.34
CA LEU A 36 18.01 29.45 -41.79
C LEU A 36 19.40 29.49 -42.44
N VAL A 37 19.99 28.32 -42.71
CA VAL A 37 21.24 28.20 -43.48
C VAL A 37 21.07 28.74 -44.91
N GLU A 38 19.96 28.40 -45.57
CA GLU A 38 19.62 28.92 -46.91
C GLU A 38 19.51 30.45 -46.89
N LEU A 39 18.74 31.02 -45.94
CA LEU A 39 18.59 32.47 -45.77
C LEU A 39 19.91 33.19 -45.45
N ALA A 40 20.81 32.54 -44.72
CA ALA A 40 22.10 33.10 -44.35
C ALA A 40 23.04 33.31 -45.56
N THR A 41 22.71 32.76 -46.74
CA THR A 41 23.44 33.03 -47.98
C THR A 41 23.07 34.38 -48.60
N GLU A 42 21.85 34.87 -48.34
CA GLU A 42 21.32 36.12 -48.91
C GLU A 42 21.41 37.29 -47.92
N VAL A 43 21.24 37.02 -46.62
CA VAL A 43 21.15 38.05 -45.58
C VAL A 43 22.10 37.73 -44.44
N ASN A 44 22.69 38.76 -43.83
CA ASN A 44 23.52 38.58 -42.64
C ASN A 44 22.68 38.15 -41.43
N VAL A 45 22.66 36.85 -41.14
CA VAL A 45 21.97 36.26 -39.99
C VAL A 45 22.88 36.26 -38.76
N ARG A 46 22.34 36.66 -37.61
CA ARG A 46 23.08 36.64 -36.34
C ARG A 46 23.51 35.21 -35.99
N GLN A 47 24.81 35.01 -35.78
CA GLN A 47 25.41 33.70 -35.47
C GLN A 47 24.81 33.01 -34.23
N VAL A 48 24.29 33.79 -33.27
CA VAL A 48 23.60 33.25 -32.09
C VAL A 48 22.37 32.40 -32.47
N LEU A 49 21.64 32.78 -33.52
CA LEU A 49 20.45 32.05 -33.98
C LEU A 49 20.83 30.70 -34.60
N MET A 50 21.93 30.68 -35.36
CA MET A 50 22.49 29.45 -35.94
C MET A 50 22.92 28.46 -34.86
N ARG A 51 23.63 28.95 -33.84
CA ARG A 51 24.02 28.12 -32.69
C ARG A 51 22.81 27.64 -31.90
N TYR A 52 21.82 28.52 -31.68
CA TYR A 52 20.61 28.19 -30.95
C TYR A 52 19.82 27.07 -31.61
N ILE A 53 19.52 27.17 -32.92
CA ILE A 53 18.71 26.16 -33.62
C ILE A 53 19.42 24.79 -33.66
N ASN A 54 20.75 24.79 -33.79
CA ASN A 54 21.57 23.59 -33.74
C ASN A 54 21.51 22.92 -32.35
N ARG A 55 21.74 23.71 -31.29
CA ARG A 55 21.65 23.24 -29.89
C ARG A 55 20.23 22.79 -29.52
N LEU A 56 19.20 23.46 -30.03
CA LEU A 56 17.81 23.06 -29.82
C LEU A 56 17.55 21.66 -30.40
N SER A 57 18.05 21.39 -31.62
CA SER A 57 17.88 20.05 -32.20
C SER A 57 18.62 18.97 -31.41
N ASP A 58 19.81 19.27 -30.90
CA ASP A 58 20.58 18.35 -30.05
C ASP A 58 19.87 18.13 -28.69
N CYS A 59 19.29 19.18 -28.10
CA CYS A 59 18.50 19.11 -26.88
C CYS A 59 17.24 18.25 -27.06
N LEU A 60 16.48 18.44 -28.14
CA LEU A 60 15.30 17.63 -28.44
C LEU A 60 15.66 16.15 -28.62
N TYR A 61 16.83 15.85 -29.22
CA TYR A 61 17.33 14.48 -29.30
C TYR A 61 17.68 13.90 -27.92
N ALA A 62 18.36 14.69 -27.10
CA ALA A 62 18.73 14.32 -25.74
C ALA A 62 17.51 14.01 -24.86
N LEU A 63 16.46 14.81 -24.97
CA LEU A 63 15.20 14.59 -24.26
C LEU A 63 14.48 13.34 -24.76
N ALA A 64 14.38 13.14 -26.08
CA ALA A 64 13.75 11.94 -26.63
C ALA A 64 14.43 10.65 -26.14
N ARG A 65 15.77 10.67 -26.09
CA ARG A 65 16.60 9.60 -25.54
C ARG A 65 16.33 9.31 -24.06
N ALA A 66 16.12 10.36 -23.25
CA ALA A 66 15.83 10.20 -21.83
C ALA A 66 14.44 9.56 -21.63
N GLU A 67 13.43 10.04 -22.36
CA GLU A 67 12.06 9.50 -22.31
C GLU A 67 12.01 8.03 -22.72
N ASP A 68 12.72 7.64 -23.78
CA ASP A 68 12.81 6.23 -24.18
C ASP A 68 13.50 5.35 -23.12
N SER A 69 14.51 5.88 -22.43
CA SER A 69 15.23 5.18 -21.35
C SER A 69 14.33 4.95 -20.14
N ASP A 70 13.61 5.99 -19.71
CA ASP A 70 12.71 5.93 -18.56
C ASP A 70 11.54 4.99 -18.84
N ALA A 71 10.96 5.05 -20.05
CA ALA A 71 9.92 4.12 -20.48
C ALA A 71 10.41 2.67 -20.54
N HIS A 72 11.65 2.45 -20.99
CA HIS A 72 12.25 1.12 -21.01
C HIS A 72 12.41 0.54 -19.60
N GLN A 73 12.96 1.33 -18.67
CA GLN A 73 13.14 0.93 -17.29
C GLN A 73 11.82 0.62 -16.60
N ALA A 74 10.79 1.46 -16.80
CA ALA A 74 9.45 1.22 -16.28
C ALA A 74 8.84 -0.09 -16.82
N ASN A 75 9.04 -0.39 -18.11
CA ASN A 75 8.55 -1.63 -18.71
C ASN A 75 9.27 -2.87 -18.15
N ILE A 76 10.59 -2.80 -17.97
CA ILE A 76 11.36 -3.88 -17.32
C ILE A 76 10.84 -4.12 -15.90
N ILE A 77 10.73 -3.07 -15.09
CA ILE A 77 10.23 -3.17 -13.71
C ILE A 77 8.85 -3.83 -13.69
N ARG A 78 7.94 -3.38 -14.55
CA ARG A 78 6.59 -3.95 -14.67
C ARG A 78 6.62 -5.43 -15.02
N GLU A 79 7.42 -5.82 -16.01
CA GLU A 79 7.49 -7.19 -16.50
C GLU A 79 8.15 -8.13 -15.46
N VAL A 80 9.21 -7.66 -14.79
CA VAL A 80 9.85 -8.39 -13.68
C VAL A 80 8.88 -8.55 -12.52
N SER A 81 8.20 -7.49 -12.09
CA SER A 81 7.19 -7.55 -11.04
C SER A 81 6.05 -8.50 -11.40
N LYS A 82 5.56 -8.49 -12.64
CA LYS A 82 4.53 -9.42 -13.12
C LYS A 82 4.99 -10.87 -13.05
N ARG A 83 6.22 -11.18 -13.50
CA ARG A 83 6.79 -12.53 -13.43
C ARG A 83 7.02 -12.97 -12.00
N TYR A 84 7.52 -12.08 -11.15
CA TYR A 84 7.73 -12.35 -9.74
C TYR A 84 6.40 -12.63 -9.04
N LEU A 85 5.36 -11.84 -9.27
CA LEU A 85 4.03 -12.07 -8.71
C LEU A 85 3.41 -13.38 -9.23
N ALA A 86 3.58 -13.70 -10.51
CA ALA A 86 3.09 -14.97 -11.08
C ALA A 86 3.85 -16.20 -10.52
N ALA A 87 5.14 -16.07 -10.23
CA ALA A 87 5.96 -17.13 -9.65
C ALA A 87 5.85 -17.23 -8.12
N SER A 88 5.54 -16.11 -7.45
CA SER A 88 5.39 -16.03 -5.99
C SER A 88 3.95 -16.22 -5.53
N GLN A 89 2.97 -16.23 -6.45
CA GLN A 89 1.65 -16.74 -6.15
C GLN A 89 1.76 -18.25 -5.95
N PRO A 90 1.47 -18.79 -4.75
CA PRO A 90 1.37 -20.24 -4.59
C PRO A 90 0.32 -20.74 -5.59
N THR A 91 0.67 -21.81 -6.31
CA THR A 91 -0.28 -22.55 -7.15
C THR A 91 -1.54 -22.77 -6.34
N ARG A 92 -2.64 -22.11 -6.73
CA ARG A 92 -3.96 -22.32 -6.14
C ARG A 92 -4.36 -23.75 -6.47
N SER A 93 -3.99 -24.69 -5.61
CA SER A 93 -4.68 -25.97 -5.54
C SER A 93 -6.15 -25.62 -5.31
N LYS A 94 -7.04 -26.20 -6.11
CA LYS A 94 -8.45 -26.35 -5.74
C LYS A 94 -8.52 -27.33 -4.58
N GLU A 95 -7.91 -26.99 -3.46
CA GLU A 95 -8.23 -27.58 -2.18
C GLU A 95 -9.33 -26.70 -1.61
N THR A 96 -10.47 -27.33 -1.33
CA THR A 96 -11.46 -26.81 -0.41
C THR A 96 -10.76 -26.11 0.74
N THR A 97 -10.88 -24.79 0.87
CA THR A 97 -10.46 -24.05 2.07
C THR A 97 -11.55 -24.20 3.11
N PRO A 98 -11.45 -25.10 4.11
CA PRO A 98 -12.06 -24.80 5.39
C PRO A 98 -11.15 -23.77 6.10
N VAL A 99 -11.65 -23.16 7.14
CA VAL A 99 -10.92 -22.38 8.15
C VAL A 99 -10.72 -20.87 7.92
N ALA A 100 -10.74 -20.28 6.71
CA ALA A 100 -10.73 -18.80 6.60
C ALA A 100 -12.05 -18.16 7.13
N LEU A 101 -12.00 -16.88 7.56
CA LEU A 101 -13.21 -16.13 7.94
C LEU A 101 -14.15 -16.00 6.74
N SER A 102 -15.33 -16.61 6.84
CA SER A 102 -16.36 -16.54 5.81
C SER A 102 -17.12 -15.21 5.89
N PHE A 103 -17.90 -14.91 4.84
CA PHE A 103 -18.84 -13.78 4.89
C PHE A 103 -19.77 -13.86 6.11
N HIS A 104 -20.25 -15.06 6.46
CA HIS A 104 -21.08 -15.27 7.63
C HIS A 104 -20.34 -14.91 8.91
N ASP A 105 -19.10 -15.36 9.07
CA ASP A 105 -18.27 -15.04 10.25
C ASP A 105 -18.08 -13.53 10.42
N LEU A 106 -17.66 -12.84 9.34
CA LEU A 106 -17.44 -11.39 9.33
C LEU A 106 -18.71 -10.62 9.67
N HIS A 107 -19.84 -11.02 9.09
CA HIS A 107 -21.13 -10.40 9.34
C HIS A 107 -21.60 -10.61 10.79
N GLN A 108 -21.50 -11.83 11.33
CA GLN A 108 -21.91 -12.12 12.70
C GLN A 108 -21.03 -11.43 13.73
N LEU A 109 -19.69 -11.43 13.55
CA LEU A 109 -18.77 -10.70 14.42
C LEU A 109 -19.14 -9.21 14.49
N THR A 110 -19.30 -8.58 13.33
CA THR A 110 -19.60 -7.15 13.25
C THR A 110 -20.96 -6.84 13.89
N ARG A 111 -21.98 -7.63 13.55
CA ARG A 111 -23.33 -7.45 14.06
C ARG A 111 -23.40 -7.63 15.58
N ALA A 112 -22.84 -8.72 16.10
CA ALA A 112 -22.85 -9.02 17.53
C ALA A 112 -22.06 -7.97 18.34
N ALA A 113 -20.93 -7.48 17.81
CA ALA A 113 -20.19 -6.38 18.43
C ALA A 113 -21.03 -5.10 18.53
N VAL A 114 -21.72 -4.72 17.45
CA VAL A 114 -22.58 -3.52 17.43
C VAL A 114 -23.78 -3.68 18.36
N GLU A 115 -24.45 -4.84 18.36
CA GLU A 115 -25.58 -5.12 19.26
C GLU A 115 -25.13 -5.09 20.73
N ARG A 116 -23.95 -5.63 21.06
CA ARG A 116 -23.41 -5.57 22.42
C ARG A 116 -23.04 -4.15 22.84
N ALA A 117 -22.41 -3.38 21.96
CA ALA A 117 -22.08 -1.98 22.19
C ALA A 117 -23.34 -1.13 22.45
N GLN A 118 -24.44 -1.41 21.73
CA GLN A 118 -25.74 -0.78 21.96
C GLN A 118 -26.32 -1.12 23.34
N GLN A 119 -26.21 -2.38 23.78
CA GLN A 119 -26.65 -2.79 25.13
C GLN A 119 -25.88 -2.08 26.24
N LEU A 120 -24.57 -1.88 26.03
CA LEU A 120 -23.68 -1.15 26.94
C LEU A 120 -23.79 0.38 26.79
N GLN A 121 -24.62 0.86 25.85
CA GLN A 121 -24.82 2.28 25.54
C GLN A 121 -23.51 3.03 25.26
N VAL A 122 -22.58 2.37 24.57
CA VAL A 122 -21.26 2.92 24.26
C VAL A 122 -20.98 2.81 22.76
N PRO A 123 -20.77 3.92 22.03
CA PRO A 123 -20.48 3.86 20.60
C PRO A 123 -19.02 3.48 20.36
N VAL A 124 -18.79 2.48 19.51
CA VAL A 124 -17.45 1.93 19.22
C VAL A 124 -17.13 1.89 17.73
N VAL A 125 -15.85 1.71 17.43
CA VAL A 125 -15.35 1.23 16.14
C VAL A 125 -15.04 -0.26 16.26
N VAL A 126 -15.57 -1.03 15.33
CA VAL A 126 -15.28 -2.45 15.13
C VAL A 126 -14.34 -2.58 13.94
N SER A 127 -13.24 -3.32 14.08
CA SER A 127 -12.33 -3.63 12.98
C SER A 127 -11.97 -5.11 12.98
N ILE A 128 -11.96 -5.72 11.80
CA ILE A 128 -11.59 -7.11 11.58
C ILE A 128 -10.50 -7.15 10.51
N VAL A 129 -9.43 -7.90 10.80
CA VAL A 129 -8.34 -8.19 9.86
C VAL A 129 -8.28 -9.68 9.58
N ASP A 130 -7.80 -10.05 8.39
CA ASP A 130 -7.51 -11.45 8.04
C ASP A 130 -6.24 -11.97 8.77
N ALA A 131 -5.90 -13.24 8.58
CA ALA A 131 -4.70 -13.86 9.16
C ALA A 131 -3.37 -13.22 8.73
N HIS A 132 -3.39 -12.36 7.71
CA HIS A 132 -2.23 -11.61 7.22
C HIS A 132 -2.20 -10.17 7.73
N GLY A 133 -3.18 -9.77 8.54
CA GLY A 133 -3.32 -8.42 9.06
C GLY A 133 -3.92 -7.43 8.06
N THR A 134 -4.52 -7.91 6.97
CA THR A 134 -5.18 -7.06 5.98
C THR A 134 -6.56 -6.65 6.49
N GLU A 135 -6.83 -5.36 6.52
CA GLU A 135 -8.15 -4.83 6.91
C GLU A 135 -9.24 -5.42 6.01
N THR A 136 -10.21 -6.07 6.63
CA THR A 136 -11.29 -6.79 5.96
C THR A 136 -12.65 -6.16 6.22
N VAL A 137 -12.91 -5.72 7.46
CA VAL A 137 -14.12 -4.99 7.84
C VAL A 137 -13.76 -3.87 8.80
N THR A 138 -14.35 -2.70 8.60
CA THR A 138 -14.39 -1.63 9.60
C THR A 138 -15.80 -1.05 9.67
N TRP A 139 -16.33 -0.92 10.88
CA TRP A 139 -17.62 -0.32 11.15
C TRP A 139 -17.52 0.68 12.29
N ARG A 140 -17.91 1.93 12.04
CA ARG A 140 -17.92 2.99 13.05
C ARG A 140 -19.35 3.32 13.44
N MET A 141 -19.69 3.15 14.72
CA MET A 141 -20.95 3.65 15.25
C MET A 141 -20.95 5.19 15.29
N PRO A 142 -22.14 5.83 15.13
CA PRO A 142 -22.28 7.26 15.38
C PRO A 142 -21.72 7.64 16.75
N ASP A 143 -21.10 8.82 16.85
CA ASP A 143 -20.56 9.39 18.09
C ASP A 143 -19.42 8.61 18.78
N ALA A 144 -18.88 7.55 18.16
CA ALA A 144 -17.68 6.89 18.65
C ALA A 144 -16.48 7.86 18.69
N LEU A 145 -15.66 7.77 19.74
CA LEU A 145 -14.47 8.63 19.91
C LEU A 145 -13.59 8.60 18.65
N LEU A 146 -13.06 9.77 18.23
CA LEU A 146 -12.27 9.87 17.01
C LEU A 146 -11.00 8.99 17.04
N VAL A 147 -10.37 8.89 18.21
CA VAL A 147 -9.19 8.01 18.42
C VAL A 147 -9.49 6.55 18.12
N SER A 148 -10.75 6.11 18.27
CA SER A 148 -11.15 4.72 18.02
C SER A 148 -11.03 4.30 16.56
N SER A 149 -11.11 5.25 15.62
CA SER A 149 -10.92 4.97 14.19
C SER A 149 -9.50 4.52 13.87
N GLU A 150 -8.53 4.90 14.71
CA GLU A 150 -7.14 4.46 14.59
C GLU A 150 -6.83 3.28 15.52
N LEU A 151 -7.38 3.30 16.74
CA LEU A 151 -7.08 2.29 17.75
C LEU A 151 -7.72 0.92 17.44
N ALA A 152 -8.97 0.86 16.96
CA ALA A 152 -9.62 -0.44 16.70
C ALA A 152 -8.88 -1.25 15.61
N PRO A 153 -8.52 -0.68 14.43
CA PRO A 153 -7.72 -1.39 13.45
C PRO A 153 -6.34 -1.82 13.98
N LYS A 154 -5.68 -0.95 14.75
CA LYS A 154 -4.38 -1.30 15.36
C LYS A 154 -4.50 -2.43 16.38
N LYS A 155 -5.56 -2.49 17.20
CA LYS A 155 -5.82 -3.60 18.12
C LYS A 155 -6.04 -4.91 17.36
N ALA A 156 -6.85 -4.90 16.30
CA ALA A 156 -7.09 -6.07 15.45
C ALA A 156 -5.79 -6.56 14.78
N TRP A 157 -5.01 -5.63 14.24
CA TRP A 157 -3.71 -5.92 13.63
C TRP A 157 -2.69 -6.44 14.64
N THR A 158 -2.62 -5.83 15.83
CA THR A 158 -1.71 -6.26 16.91
C THR A 158 -1.97 -7.70 17.29
N ALA A 159 -3.25 -8.07 17.40
CA ALA A 159 -3.64 -9.42 17.74
C ALA A 159 -3.12 -10.47 16.74
N VAL A 160 -3.18 -10.18 15.45
CA VAL A 160 -2.62 -11.06 14.40
C VAL A 160 -1.09 -11.02 14.39
N ALA A 161 -0.50 -9.83 14.42
CA ALA A 161 0.94 -9.63 14.31
C ALA A 161 1.71 -10.28 15.47
N MET A 162 1.14 -10.21 16.69
CA MET A 162 1.74 -10.74 17.92
C MET A 162 1.11 -12.08 18.37
N LYS A 163 0.08 -12.58 17.66
CA LYS A 163 -0.62 -13.85 17.95
C LYS A 163 -1.14 -13.95 19.41
N THR A 164 -1.65 -12.84 19.95
CA THR A 164 -2.01 -12.69 21.37
C THR A 164 -3.16 -11.71 21.50
N ALA A 165 -3.91 -11.75 22.59
CA ALA A 165 -4.87 -10.70 22.89
C ALA A 165 -4.13 -9.44 23.39
N THR A 166 -4.58 -8.25 23.02
CA THR A 166 -3.85 -7.01 23.31
C THR A 166 -3.73 -6.70 24.79
N HIS A 167 -4.63 -7.22 25.63
CA HIS A 167 -4.55 -7.06 27.08
C HIS A 167 -3.39 -7.86 27.69
N GLU A 168 -2.99 -8.99 27.07
CA GLU A 168 -1.86 -9.83 27.52
C GLU A 168 -0.51 -9.13 27.30
N LEU A 169 -0.47 -8.11 26.43
CA LEU A 169 0.72 -7.29 26.20
C LEU A 169 0.94 -6.22 27.27
N SER A 170 -0.06 -5.93 28.12
CA SER A 170 0.00 -4.79 29.04
C SER A 170 1.18 -4.86 30.02
N ASP A 171 1.43 -6.04 30.59
CA ASP A 171 2.46 -6.23 31.62
C ASP A 171 3.87 -6.30 31.03
N VAL A 172 4.02 -6.90 29.84
CA VAL A 172 5.34 -7.15 29.23
C VAL A 172 5.97 -5.88 28.64
N VAL A 173 5.19 -4.82 28.41
CA VAL A 173 5.67 -3.54 27.88
C VAL A 173 5.89 -2.46 28.95
N GLN A 174 5.71 -2.77 30.24
CA GLN A 174 5.92 -1.80 31.32
C GLN A 174 7.41 -1.45 31.50
N PRO A 175 7.74 -0.28 32.10
CA PRO A 175 9.11 0.05 32.49
C PRO A 175 9.75 -1.08 33.31
N GLY A 176 10.87 -1.62 32.81
CA GLY A 176 11.59 -2.74 33.43
C GLY A 176 11.12 -4.14 33.00
N ALA A 177 10.07 -4.25 32.18
CA ALA A 177 9.64 -5.51 31.58
C ALA A 177 10.36 -5.80 30.25
N ALA A 178 10.21 -7.03 29.75
CA ALA A 178 11.01 -7.55 28.64
C ALA A 178 10.82 -6.82 27.29
N LEU A 179 9.65 -6.24 27.06
CA LEU A 179 9.28 -5.56 25.81
C LEU A 179 9.01 -4.06 26.04
N TYR A 180 9.63 -3.45 27.04
CA TYR A 180 9.51 -2.01 27.27
C TYR A 180 9.85 -1.20 26.00
N GLY A 181 8.96 -0.29 25.60
CA GLY A 181 9.12 0.57 24.41
C GLY A 181 8.67 -0.07 23.08
N LEU A 182 8.00 -1.23 23.11
CA LEU A 182 7.52 -1.94 21.92
C LEU A 182 6.66 -1.05 21.01
N GLU A 183 5.76 -0.26 21.59
CA GLU A 183 4.88 0.66 20.87
C GLU A 183 5.67 1.73 20.11
N SER A 184 6.79 2.19 20.67
CA SER A 184 7.68 3.17 20.04
C SER A 184 8.49 2.54 18.90
N HIS A 185 9.06 1.34 19.11
CA HIS A 185 9.81 0.61 18.08
C HIS A 185 8.98 0.28 16.84
N LEU A 186 7.69 0.00 17.04
CA LEU A 186 6.74 -0.28 15.97
C LEU A 186 5.99 0.96 15.47
N GLN A 187 6.48 2.17 15.79
CA GLN A 187 5.96 3.45 15.28
C GLN A 187 4.46 3.61 15.56
N GLY A 188 4.02 3.17 16.74
CA GLY A 188 2.64 3.22 17.18
C GLY A 188 1.70 2.26 16.47
N LYS A 189 2.19 1.28 15.69
CA LYS A 189 1.33 0.28 15.02
C LYS A 189 0.68 -0.69 15.99
N VAL A 190 1.32 -0.96 17.13
CA VAL A 190 0.78 -1.86 18.14
C VAL A 190 0.03 -1.12 19.23
N VAL A 191 -1.03 -1.75 19.74
CA VAL A 191 -1.79 -1.30 20.91
C VAL A 191 -1.71 -2.37 21.98
N THR A 192 -1.28 -1.98 23.18
CA THR A 192 -0.88 -2.90 24.27
C THR A 192 -1.86 -2.89 25.45
N PHE A 193 -3.10 -2.45 25.21
CA PHE A 193 -4.21 -2.53 26.17
C PHE A 193 -5.42 -3.22 25.53
N GLY A 194 -6.34 -3.70 26.36
CA GLY A 194 -7.42 -4.59 25.96
C GLY A 194 -8.37 -4.08 24.87
N GLY A 195 -8.99 -5.03 24.17
CA GLY A 195 -9.96 -4.82 23.10
C GLY A 195 -9.58 -5.45 21.75
N GLY A 196 -8.36 -5.99 21.61
CA GLY A 196 -7.94 -6.79 20.45
C GLY A 196 -7.76 -8.26 20.78
N TYR A 197 -8.24 -9.16 19.92
CA TYR A 197 -8.16 -10.62 20.10
C TYR A 197 -7.78 -11.33 18.81
N ALA A 198 -6.87 -12.30 18.91
CA ALA A 198 -6.52 -13.19 17.82
C ALA A 198 -7.62 -14.25 17.68
N LEU A 199 -8.00 -14.58 16.45
CA LEU A 199 -9.07 -15.55 16.17
C LEU A 199 -8.45 -16.84 15.64
N TRP A 200 -8.80 -17.95 16.26
CA TRP A 200 -8.27 -19.28 15.96
C TRP A 200 -9.39 -20.28 15.66
N ARG A 201 -9.16 -21.16 14.70
CA ARG A 201 -10.05 -22.28 14.40
C ARG A 201 -9.18 -23.47 14.03
N ASP A 202 -9.39 -24.59 14.71
CA ASP A 202 -8.61 -25.82 14.53
C ASP A 202 -7.09 -25.62 14.64
N GLY A 203 -6.65 -24.77 15.59
CA GLY A 203 -5.23 -24.46 15.81
C GLY A 203 -4.59 -23.56 14.75
N ILE A 204 -5.38 -23.03 13.81
CA ILE A 204 -4.95 -22.11 12.76
C ILE A 204 -5.42 -20.70 13.09
N LEU A 205 -4.52 -19.71 12.97
CA LEU A 205 -4.86 -18.29 13.08
C LEU A 205 -5.63 -17.85 11.83
N ILE A 206 -6.83 -17.32 12.01
CA ILE A 206 -7.74 -16.99 10.90
C ILE A 206 -8.01 -15.49 10.76
N GLY A 207 -7.65 -14.69 11.76
CA GLY A 207 -7.78 -13.24 11.74
C GLY A 207 -7.63 -12.60 13.11
N GLY A 208 -8.02 -11.33 13.20
CA GLY A 208 -8.03 -10.56 14.43
C GLY A 208 -9.23 -9.62 14.49
N LEU A 209 -9.79 -9.46 15.68
CA LEU A 209 -10.87 -8.51 15.99
C LEU A 209 -10.30 -7.40 16.88
N GLY A 210 -10.70 -6.16 16.63
CA GLY A 210 -10.38 -5.00 17.46
C GLY A 210 -11.60 -4.13 17.72
N ILE A 211 -11.82 -3.79 18.98
CA ILE A 211 -12.86 -2.87 19.45
C ILE A 211 -12.21 -1.66 20.12
N SER A 212 -12.73 -0.47 19.83
CA SER A 212 -12.34 0.76 20.53
C SER A 212 -13.51 1.73 20.65
N GLY A 213 -13.75 2.26 21.84
CA GLY A 213 -14.67 3.38 22.06
C GLY A 213 -15.16 3.54 23.48
N GLY A 214 -15.17 2.47 24.27
CA GLY A 214 -15.51 2.49 25.68
C GLY A 214 -14.31 2.50 26.61
N SER A 215 -14.53 2.08 27.85
CA SER A 215 -13.44 1.65 28.73
C SER A 215 -12.78 0.38 28.17
N VAL A 216 -11.58 0.06 28.65
CA VAL A 216 -10.86 -1.14 28.21
C VAL A 216 -11.68 -2.40 28.49
N GLU A 217 -12.36 -2.45 29.62
CA GLU A 217 -13.23 -3.55 30.02
C GLU A 217 -14.45 -3.69 29.10
N GLN A 218 -15.06 -2.56 28.70
CA GLN A 218 -16.16 -2.56 27.75
C GLN A 218 -15.71 -3.01 26.36
N ASP A 219 -14.56 -2.53 25.88
CA ASP A 219 -13.98 -2.97 24.61
C ASP A 219 -13.72 -4.49 24.61
N MET A 220 -13.22 -5.03 25.72
CA MET A 220 -13.00 -6.47 25.90
C MET A 220 -14.30 -7.26 25.94
N ASP A 221 -15.31 -6.80 26.68
CA ASP A 221 -16.64 -7.42 26.75
C ASP A 221 -17.28 -7.51 25.36
N ILE A 222 -17.29 -6.40 24.61
CA ILE A 222 -17.84 -6.35 23.25
C ILE A 222 -17.11 -7.33 22.33
N ALA A 223 -15.77 -7.35 22.38
CA ALA A 223 -14.97 -8.24 21.55
C ALA A 223 -15.26 -9.72 21.87
N GLN A 224 -15.26 -10.10 23.15
CA GLN A 224 -15.53 -11.47 23.59
C GLN A 224 -16.96 -11.91 23.24
N THR A 225 -17.95 -11.04 23.42
CA THR A 225 -19.35 -11.31 23.05
C THR A 225 -19.49 -11.55 21.54
N ALA A 226 -18.81 -10.74 20.72
CA ALA A 226 -18.80 -10.92 19.28
C ALA A 226 -18.14 -12.25 18.86
N ILE A 227 -17.02 -12.60 19.47
CA ILE A 227 -16.28 -13.84 19.20
C ILE A 227 -17.12 -15.07 19.54
N ALA A 228 -17.84 -15.04 20.67
CA ALA A 228 -18.76 -16.11 21.06
C ALA A 228 -19.87 -16.36 20.03
N ALA A 229 -20.26 -15.36 19.23
CA ALA A 229 -21.30 -15.50 18.22
C ALA A 229 -20.91 -16.39 17.03
N ILE A 230 -19.63 -16.65 16.80
CA ILE A 230 -19.13 -17.46 15.68
C ILE A 230 -18.36 -18.72 16.10
N ASN A 231 -18.31 -19.02 17.41
CA ASN A 231 -17.66 -20.21 17.98
C ASN A 231 -16.20 -20.41 17.50
N VAL A 232 -15.37 -19.36 17.62
CA VAL A 232 -13.92 -19.46 17.36
C VAL A 232 -13.13 -19.33 18.66
N GLY A 233 -11.94 -19.92 18.70
CA GLY A 233 -11.02 -19.81 19.82
C GLY A 233 -10.29 -18.46 19.81
N THR A 234 -9.88 -17.99 20.99
CA THR A 234 -9.01 -16.81 21.14
C THR A 234 -7.53 -17.17 21.33
N HIS A 235 -7.25 -18.47 21.41
CA HIS A 235 -5.91 -19.05 21.56
C HIS A 235 -5.79 -20.26 20.63
N GLN A 236 -4.55 -20.68 20.37
CA GLN A 236 -4.23 -21.84 19.53
C GLN A 236 -4.76 -23.15 20.12
#